data_AF-A0AAV5TU69-F1
#
_entry.id   AF-A0AAV5TU69-F1
#
_cell.length_a   1.000
_cell.length_b   1.000
_cell.length_c   1.000
_cell.angle_alpha   90.00
_cell.angle_beta   90.00
_cell.angle_gamma   90.00
#
_symmetry.space_group_name_H-M   'P 1'
#
loop_
_entity.id
_entity.type
_entity.pdbx_description
1 polymer ?
#
loop_
_entity_poly.entity_id
_entity_poly.type
_entity_poly.pdbx_seq_one_letter_code
_entity_poly.pdbx_strand_id
1 'polypeptide(L)'
;NTSIQLSTIAATMERQGEGIENIEKEVAYISENMIRKLPIKYDRMSEEEVSELDVEKESPAVFAGKLAVKLFSEEEQFELVEDRDQHVYRWIVDLVWRRRSGTEKNSTKENVQSRIRAHIDQKAKRDCAKNGM
;
A
#
# COMPACT_ATOMS: atom_id res chain seq x y z
N ASN A 1 51.82 -0.38 -29.52
CA ASN A 1 51.41 -0.14 -28.11
C ASN A 1 49.91 0.19 -27.99
N THR A 2 49.08 -0.25 -28.93
CA THR A 2 47.66 0.13 -29.09
C THR A 2 46.67 -0.94 -28.59
N SER A 3 47.12 -2.19 -28.44
CA SER A 3 46.30 -3.32 -27.96
C SER A 3 45.94 -3.21 -26.46
N ILE A 4 46.86 -2.69 -25.64
CA ILE A 4 46.67 -2.51 -24.19
C ILE A 4 45.61 -1.43 -23.87
N GLN A 5 45.39 -0.47 -24.77
CA GLN A 5 44.39 0.58 -24.56
C GLN A 5 42.97 0.09 -24.79
N LEU A 6 42.73 -0.76 -25.79
CA LEU A 6 41.40 -1.29 -26.11
C LEU A 6 40.86 -2.24 -25.04
N SER A 7 41.70 -3.11 -24.47
CA SER A 7 41.29 -4.00 -23.38
C SER A 7 40.99 -3.23 -22.08
N THR A 8 41.70 -2.14 -21.84
CA THR A 8 41.44 -1.24 -20.70
C THR A 8 40.13 -0.47 -20.86
N ILE A 9 39.83 -0.03 -22.09
CA ILE A 9 38.55 0.62 -22.42
C ILE A 9 37.39 -0.37 -22.28
N ALA A 10 37.51 -1.60 -22.81
CA ALA A 10 36.48 -2.63 -22.68
C ALA A 10 36.18 -2.98 -21.21
N ALA A 11 37.22 -3.20 -20.40
CA ALA A 11 37.06 -3.48 -18.97
C ALA A 11 36.46 -2.29 -18.18
N THR A 12 36.65 -1.05 -18.65
CA THR A 12 36.04 0.14 -18.04
C THR A 12 34.58 0.28 -18.45
N MET A 13 34.23 -0.04 -19.71
CA MET A 13 32.85 -0.06 -20.20
C MET A 13 32.03 -1.17 -19.55
N GLU A 14 32.62 -2.34 -19.30
CA GLU A 14 31.97 -3.45 -18.58
C GLU A 14 31.67 -3.07 -17.13
N ARG A 15 32.63 -2.45 -16.43
CA ARG A 15 32.42 -1.88 -15.08
C ARG A 15 31.39 -0.76 -15.04
N GLN A 16 31.31 0.05 -16.09
CA GLN A 16 30.28 1.09 -16.21
C GLN A 16 28.90 0.49 -16.48
N GLY A 17 28.81 -0.59 -17.26
CA GLY A 17 27.57 -1.35 -17.48
C GLY A 17 27.02 -1.95 -16.18
N GLU A 18 27.87 -2.56 -15.37
CA GLU A 18 27.51 -3.06 -14.03
C GLU A 18 27.06 -1.93 -13.08
N GLY A 19 27.71 -0.76 -13.19
CA GLY A 19 27.31 0.44 -12.44
C GLY A 19 25.93 0.96 -12.84
N ILE A 20 25.62 0.98 -14.14
CA ILE A 20 24.31 1.40 -14.67
C ILE A 20 23.22 0.42 -14.24
N GLU A 21 23.47 -0.90 -14.34
CA GLU A 21 22.48 -1.91 -13.92
C GLU A 21 22.16 -1.82 -12.42
N ASN A 22 23.16 -1.52 -11.57
CA ASN A 22 22.93 -1.27 -10.15
C ASN A 22 22.17 0.02 -9.88
N ILE A 23 22.44 1.10 -10.63
CA ILE A 23 21.68 2.35 -10.55
C ILE A 23 20.23 2.12 -10.99
N GLU A 24 19.97 1.36 -12.05
CA GLU A 24 18.62 1.01 -12.49
C GLU A 24 17.86 0.22 -11.42
N LYS A 25 18.52 -0.75 -10.77
CA LYS A 25 17.95 -1.48 -9.64
C LYS A 25 17.69 -0.58 -8.43
N GLU A 26 18.59 0.34 -8.11
CA GLU A 26 18.38 1.32 -7.03
C GLU A 26 17.29 2.33 -7.37
N VAL A 27 17.17 2.79 -8.60
CA VAL A 27 16.10 3.69 -9.05
C VAL A 27 14.75 2.97 -9.04
N ALA A 28 14.69 1.71 -9.45
CA ALA A 28 13.48 0.89 -9.34
C ALA A 28 13.09 0.70 -7.86
N TYR A 29 14.05 0.34 -7.01
CA TYR A 29 13.83 0.22 -5.57
C TYR A 29 13.38 1.55 -4.94
N ILE A 30 14.03 2.66 -5.27
CA ILE A 30 13.66 3.99 -4.78
C ILE A 30 12.27 4.36 -5.29
N SER A 31 11.93 4.10 -6.55
CA SER A 31 10.63 4.43 -7.13
C SER A 31 9.50 3.62 -6.49
N GLU A 32 9.71 2.32 -6.27
CA GLU A 32 8.78 1.44 -5.57
C GLU A 32 8.59 1.84 -4.09
N ASN A 33 9.64 2.37 -3.45
CA ASN A 33 9.59 2.85 -2.05
C ASN A 33 9.19 4.33 -1.92
N MET A 34 9.30 5.15 -2.97
CA MET A 34 8.92 6.57 -2.98
C MET A 34 7.41 6.74 -2.95
N ILE A 35 6.66 5.81 -3.53
CA ILE A 35 5.20 5.76 -3.38
C ILE A 35 4.80 5.66 -1.90
N ARG A 36 5.65 5.08 -1.04
CA ARG A 36 5.44 5.04 0.42
C ARG A 36 5.76 6.36 1.14
N LYS A 37 6.55 7.24 0.52
CA LYS A 37 7.00 8.53 1.08
C LYS A 37 6.21 9.73 0.59
N LEU A 38 5.38 9.58 -0.45
CA LEU A 38 4.48 10.66 -0.86
C LEU A 38 3.42 10.83 0.22
N PRO A 39 3.31 12.01 0.87
CA PRO A 39 2.30 12.25 1.88
C PRO A 39 0.94 11.97 1.25
N ILE A 40 0.23 10.99 1.78
CA ILE A 40 -1.22 10.98 1.62
C ILE A 40 -1.66 12.27 2.30
N LYS A 41 -2.37 13.14 1.57
CA LYS A 41 -3.04 14.25 2.24
C LYS A 41 -3.99 13.64 3.26
N TYR A 42 -3.59 13.78 4.51
CA TYR A 42 -4.30 13.39 5.71
C TYR A 42 -5.46 14.37 5.94
N ASP A 43 -6.33 14.53 4.93
CA ASP A 43 -7.47 15.45 4.99
C ASP A 43 -8.58 14.87 5.89
N ARG A 44 -8.47 13.59 6.30
CA ARG A 44 -9.48 12.84 7.05
C ARG A 44 -9.02 12.38 8.45
N MET A 45 -7.72 12.14 8.66
CA MET A 45 -7.12 11.68 9.93
C MET A 45 -5.65 12.07 9.98
N SER A 46 -5.10 12.41 11.15
CA SER A 46 -3.68 12.71 11.33
C SER A 46 -2.79 11.47 11.21
N GLU A 47 -1.49 11.68 11.02
CA GLU A 47 -0.48 10.61 10.97
C GLU A 47 -0.39 9.85 12.31
N GLU A 48 -0.56 10.55 13.43
CA GLU A 48 -0.61 9.98 14.77
C GLU A 48 -1.83 9.05 14.91
N GLU A 49 -3.03 9.52 14.54
CA GLU A 49 -4.25 8.71 14.59
C GLU A 49 -4.15 7.46 13.71
N VAL A 50 -3.54 7.58 12.53
CA VAL A 50 -3.28 6.44 11.65
C VAL A 50 -2.30 5.46 12.28
N SER A 51 -1.22 5.95 12.89
CA SER A 51 -0.18 5.12 13.51
C SER A 51 -0.69 4.37 14.75
N GLU A 52 -1.61 4.96 15.52
CA GLU A 52 -2.27 4.27 16.64
C GLU A 52 -3.10 3.06 16.19
N LEU A 53 -3.63 3.10 14.96
CA LEU A 53 -4.43 2.01 14.38
C LEU A 53 -3.58 0.98 13.65
N ASP A 54 -2.40 1.37 13.14
CA ASP A 54 -1.50 0.56 12.31
C ASP A 54 -0.63 -0.38 13.15
N VAL A 55 -1.15 -1.56 13.49
CA VAL A 55 -0.42 -2.57 14.26
C VAL A 55 0.35 -3.50 13.32
N GLU A 56 1.69 -3.46 13.35
CA GLU A 56 2.56 -4.17 12.39
C GLU A 56 2.22 -5.65 12.13
N LYS A 57 1.77 -6.39 13.14
CA LYS A 57 1.47 -7.84 13.02
C LYS A 57 0.06 -8.14 12.50
N GLU A 58 -0.77 -7.13 12.31
CA GLU A 58 -2.13 -7.32 11.82
C GLU A 58 -2.18 -7.38 10.28
N SER A 59 -3.17 -8.11 9.78
CA SER A 59 -3.40 -8.17 8.33
C SER A 59 -3.83 -6.81 7.78
N PRO A 60 -3.54 -6.51 6.50
CA PRO A 60 -4.02 -5.29 5.84
C PRO A 60 -5.54 -5.08 5.98
N ALA A 61 -6.32 -6.17 5.93
CA ALA A 61 -7.77 -6.13 6.05
C ALA A 61 -8.26 -5.70 7.44
N VAL A 62 -7.57 -6.14 8.51
CA VAL A 62 -7.91 -5.75 9.89
C VAL A 62 -7.60 -4.27 10.12
N PHE A 63 -6.43 -3.82 9.65
CA PHE A 63 -6.06 -2.41 9.72
C PHE A 63 -7.07 -1.53 8.96
N ALA A 64 -7.46 -1.93 7.74
CA ALA A 64 -8.51 -1.27 6.99
C ALA A 64 -9.86 -1.24 7.72
N GLY A 65 -10.22 -2.33 8.41
CA GLY A 65 -11.43 -2.40 9.23
C GLY A 65 -11.43 -1.41 10.40
N LYS A 66 -10.28 -1.16 11.03
CA LYS A 66 -10.14 -0.14 12.09
C LYS A 66 -10.31 1.27 11.54
N LEU A 67 -9.69 1.56 10.39
CA LEU A 67 -9.86 2.84 9.69
C LEU A 67 -11.32 3.07 9.30
N ALA A 68 -11.99 2.04 8.77
CA ALA A 68 -13.39 2.09 8.39
C ALA A 68 -14.31 2.43 9.58
N VAL A 69 -14.05 1.87 10.77
CA VAL A 69 -14.81 2.18 12.00
C VAL A 69 -14.65 3.63 12.43
N LYS A 70 -13.49 4.25 12.18
CA LYS A 70 -13.23 5.64 12.54
C LYS A 70 -13.77 6.65 11.53
N LEU A 71 -13.84 6.26 10.26
CA LEU A 71 -14.10 7.17 9.15
C LEU A 71 -15.55 7.17 8.64
N PHE A 72 -16.24 6.03 8.71
CA PHE A 72 -17.64 5.91 8.30
C PHE A 72 -18.58 6.12 9.48
N SER A 73 -19.76 6.68 9.22
CA SER A 73 -20.82 6.83 10.22
C SER A 73 -21.29 5.47 10.76
N GLU A 74 -22.03 5.48 11.88
CA GLU A 74 -22.60 4.25 12.42
C GLU A 74 -23.54 3.56 11.43
N GLU A 75 -24.34 4.34 10.69
CA GLU A 75 -25.23 3.83 9.64
C GLU A 75 -24.43 3.17 8.51
N GLU A 76 -23.40 3.86 8.01
CA GLU A 76 -22.53 3.34 6.95
C GLU A 76 -21.79 2.05 7.36
N GLN A 77 -21.63 1.75 8.67
CA GLN A 77 -21.04 0.47 9.09
C GLN A 77 -21.89 -0.74 8.70
N PHE A 78 -23.21 -0.57 8.55
CA PHE A 78 -24.15 -1.62 8.13
C PHE A 78 -24.24 -1.78 6.61
N GLU A 79 -23.71 -0.82 5.87
CA GLU A 79 -23.75 -0.81 4.42
C GLU A 79 -22.62 -1.66 3.82
N LEU A 80 -22.88 -2.23 2.64
CA LEU A 80 -21.82 -2.85 1.84
C LEU A 80 -20.89 -1.77 1.30
N VAL A 81 -19.65 -2.14 0.98
CA VAL A 81 -18.64 -1.21 0.46
C VAL A 81 -19.11 -0.44 -0.77
N GLU A 82 -19.98 -1.03 -1.60
CA GLU A 82 -20.51 -0.37 -2.80
C GLU A 82 -21.49 0.77 -2.53
N ASP A 83 -22.11 0.79 -1.34
CA ASP A 83 -23.11 1.78 -0.94
C ASP A 83 -22.49 2.94 -0.14
N ARG A 84 -21.28 2.78 0.39
CA ARG A 84 -20.57 3.79 1.21
C ARG A 84 -19.92 4.91 0.39
N ASP A 85 -19.44 5.97 1.06
CA ASP A 85 -18.58 7.00 0.43
C ASP A 85 -17.32 6.38 -0.22
N GLN A 86 -17.33 6.32 -1.55
CA GLN A 86 -16.25 5.75 -2.36
C GLN A 86 -14.94 6.56 -2.28
N HIS A 87 -14.98 7.83 -1.89
CA HIS A 87 -13.77 8.61 -1.65
C HIS A 87 -13.08 8.16 -0.37
N VAL A 88 -13.84 7.92 0.71
CA VAL A 88 -13.31 7.40 1.98
C VAL A 88 -12.79 5.98 1.79
N TYR A 89 -13.54 5.11 1.12
CA TYR A 89 -13.10 3.74 0.85
C TYR A 89 -11.79 3.69 0.05
N ARG A 90 -11.69 4.47 -1.05
CA ARG A 90 -10.45 4.55 -1.84
C ARG A 90 -9.27 5.07 -1.04
N TRP A 91 -9.50 6.05 -0.17
CA TRP A 91 -8.48 6.57 0.72
C TRP A 91 -7.94 5.48 1.68
N ILE A 92 -8.83 4.68 2.28
CA ILE A 92 -8.45 3.55 3.14
C ILE A 92 -7.58 2.55 2.37
N VAL A 93 -8.02 2.15 1.17
CA VAL A 93 -7.28 1.21 0.32
C VAL A 93 -5.89 1.73 -0.03
N ASP A 94 -5.78 3.01 -0.42
CA ASP A 94 -4.52 3.64 -0.77
C ASP A 94 -3.56 3.73 0.41
N LEU A 95 -4.05 4.09 1.59
CA LEU A 95 -3.25 4.15 2.82
C LEU A 95 -2.72 2.77 3.21
N VAL A 96 -3.61 1.78 3.26
CA VAL A 96 -3.26 0.41 3.62
C VAL A 96 -2.27 -0.19 2.62
N TRP A 97 -2.50 0.01 1.32
CA TRP A 97 -1.58 -0.41 0.27
C TRP A 97 -0.19 0.22 0.47
N ARG A 98 -0.09 1.54 0.69
CA ARG A 98 1.21 2.19 0.90
C ARG A 98 1.95 1.66 2.13
N ARG A 99 1.25 1.48 3.25
CA ARG A 99 1.83 0.96 4.50
C ARG A 99 2.28 -0.50 4.39
N ARG A 100 1.57 -1.33 3.61
CA ARG A 100 1.76 -2.79 3.59
C ARG A 100 2.38 -3.34 2.30
N SER A 101 2.54 -2.52 1.25
CA SER A 101 3.17 -2.90 -0.03
C SER A 101 4.59 -3.43 0.10
N GLY A 102 5.26 -3.20 1.23
CA GLY A 102 6.60 -3.74 1.52
C GLY A 102 6.64 -5.02 2.33
N THR A 103 5.53 -5.43 2.95
CA THR A 103 5.50 -6.57 3.87
C THR A 103 5.05 -7.86 3.21
N GLU A 104 4.29 -7.78 2.12
CA GLU A 104 3.78 -8.95 1.39
C GLU A 104 4.43 -9.07 0.01
N LYS A 105 5.39 -10.00 -0.15
CA LYS A 105 5.92 -10.37 -1.49
C LYS A 105 4.75 -10.79 -2.38
N ASN A 106 4.58 -10.11 -3.53
CA ASN A 106 3.55 -10.37 -4.56
C ASN A 106 2.12 -9.91 -4.24
N SER A 107 1.90 -9.09 -3.21
CA SER A 107 0.58 -8.45 -3.03
C SER A 107 0.44 -7.33 -4.05
N THR A 108 -0.62 -7.35 -4.86
CA THR A 108 -0.98 -6.23 -5.74
C THR A 108 -1.99 -5.33 -5.04
N LYS A 109 -2.13 -4.09 -5.50
CA LYS A 109 -3.12 -3.16 -4.97
C LYS A 109 -4.54 -3.72 -5.09
N GLU A 110 -4.84 -4.38 -6.21
CA GLU A 110 -6.12 -5.03 -6.48
C GLU A 110 -6.40 -6.17 -5.48
N ASN A 111 -5.39 -6.97 -5.16
CA ASN A 111 -5.53 -8.04 -4.17
C ASN A 111 -5.79 -7.48 -2.76
N VAL A 112 -5.08 -6.42 -2.37
CA VAL A 112 -5.32 -5.72 -1.11
C VAL A 112 -6.72 -5.13 -1.07
N GLN A 113 -7.14 -4.45 -2.13
CA GLN A 113 -8.48 -3.88 -2.27
C GLN A 113 -9.57 -4.94 -2.13
N SER A 114 -9.42 -6.09 -2.81
CA SER A 114 -10.36 -7.21 -2.73
C SER A 114 -10.47 -7.77 -1.32
N ARG A 115 -9.34 -7.97 -0.62
CA ARG A 115 -9.31 -8.43 0.78
C ARG A 115 -9.98 -7.44 1.74
N ILE A 116 -9.71 -6.14 1.55
CA ILE A 116 -10.34 -5.09 2.33
C ILE A 116 -11.86 -5.08 2.10
N ARG A 117 -12.30 -5.15 0.83
CA ARG A 117 -13.72 -5.21 0.48
C ARG A 117 -14.41 -6.37 1.18
N ALA A 118 -13.88 -7.58 1.00
CA ALA A 118 -14.44 -8.78 1.61
C ALA A 118 -14.53 -8.68 3.13
N HIS A 119 -13.52 -8.10 3.79
CA HIS A 119 -13.51 -7.94 5.24
C HIS A 119 -14.57 -6.96 5.74
N ILE A 120 -14.71 -5.80 5.08
CA ILE A 120 -15.69 -4.77 5.44
C ILE A 120 -17.11 -5.30 5.16
N ASP A 121 -17.36 -5.89 3.99
CA ASP A 121 -18.66 -6.46 3.64
C ASP A 121 -19.06 -7.60 4.59
N GLN A 122 -18.11 -8.46 4.97
CA GLN A 122 -18.37 -9.53 5.94
C GLN A 122 -18.68 -8.97 7.33
N LYS A 123 -18.05 -7.86 7.73
CA LYS A 123 -18.37 -7.18 8.98
C LYS A 123 -19.78 -6.59 8.93
N ALA A 124 -20.12 -5.81 7.89
CA ALA A 124 -21.44 -5.23 7.71
C ALA A 124 -22.55 -6.30 7.79
N LYS A 125 -22.41 -7.40 7.04
CA LYS A 125 -23.36 -8.52 7.08
C LYS A 125 -23.53 -9.13 8.46
N ARG A 126 -22.44 -9.26 9.23
CA ARG A 126 -22.51 -9.78 10.61
C ARG A 126 -23.19 -8.80 11.54
N ASP A 127 -22.97 -7.52 11.37
CA ASP A 127 -23.51 -6.48 12.24
C ASP A 127 -25.01 -6.25 11.95
N CYS A 128 -25.45 -6.31 10.69
CA CYS A 128 -26.88 -6.33 10.33
C CYS A 128 -27.61 -7.53 10.96
N ALA A 129 -27.03 -8.74 10.79
CA ALA A 129 -27.61 -9.95 11.34
C ALA A 129 -27.73 -9.93 12.88
N LYS A 130 -26.82 -9.25 13.58
CA LYS A 130 -26.88 -9.07 15.03
C LYS A 130 -27.94 -8.07 15.48
N ASN A 131 -28.16 -7.01 14.68
CA ASN A 131 -29.04 -5.90 15.04
C ASN A 131 -30.46 -6.04 14.50
N GLY A 132 -30.76 -7.12 13.78
CA GLY A 132 -32.09 -7.36 13.22
C GLY A 132 -32.46 -6.39 12.09
N MET A 133 -31.44 -5.83 11.43
CA MET A 133 -31.55 -5.02 10.21
C MET A 133 -31.40 -5.92 8.99
#